data_AF-A0A218PRB2-F1
#
_entry.id   AF-A0A218PRB2-F1
#
_cell.length_a   1.000
_cell.length_b   1.000
_cell.length_c   1.000
_cell.angle_alpha   90.00
_cell.angle_beta   90.00
_cell.angle_gamma   90.00
#
_symmetry.space_group_name_H-M   'P 1'
#
loop_
_entity.id
_entity.type
_entity.pdbx_description
1 polymer ?
#
loop_
_entity_poly.entity_id
_entity_poly.type
_entity_poly.pdbx_seq_one_letter_code
_entity_poly.pdbx_strand_id
1 'polypeptide(L)'
;MVSQDTKSALLAEAEVLIRTRGYAAFSYADLSERVGIRKASIHHHFPTKEVLGAALIDAYLARFELELQSLSEKRASAKSKLLSYSDFFSGGLRDGLMPLCGALAADAAQLPPSMQARVKKFFNIHLDWLEEILEQGLEAGEFRDNLKARRSATVLLSTLQGASLVAWALKDPSVIRPAAKQAIDSLAFPLD
;
A
#
# COMPACT_ATOMS: atom_id res chain seq x y z
N MET A 1 -21.02 1.23 24.52
CA MET A 1 -20.63 1.86 23.23
C MET A 1 -19.11 1.99 23.02
N VAL A 2 -18.25 1.29 23.79
CA VAL A 2 -16.78 1.51 23.75
C VAL A 2 -16.02 0.57 22.78
N SER A 3 -16.63 -0.51 22.29
CA SER A 3 -15.89 -1.59 21.60
C SER A 3 -15.44 -1.31 20.16
N GLN A 4 -16.19 -0.53 19.38
CA GLN A 4 -15.87 -0.32 17.95
C GLN A 4 -14.82 0.78 17.77
N ASP A 5 -14.82 1.74 18.69
CA ASP A 5 -13.85 2.84 18.73
C ASP A 5 -12.48 2.34 19.21
N THR A 6 -12.44 1.53 20.28
CA THR A 6 -11.17 0.96 20.79
C THR A 6 -10.49 0.04 19.78
N LYS A 7 -11.25 -0.81 19.06
CA LYS A 7 -10.67 -1.69 18.03
C LYS A 7 -10.02 -0.87 16.92
N SER A 8 -10.69 0.18 16.44
CA SER A 8 -10.18 1.06 15.39
C SER A 8 -8.94 1.82 15.85
N ALA A 9 -8.95 2.36 17.07
CA ALA A 9 -7.79 3.03 17.66
C ALA A 9 -6.57 2.09 17.78
N LEU A 10 -6.79 0.83 18.20
CA LEU A 10 -5.74 -0.18 18.27
C LEU A 10 -5.13 -0.50 16.89
N LEU A 11 -5.96 -0.59 15.85
CA LEU A 11 -5.47 -0.82 14.49
C LEU A 11 -4.70 0.38 13.95
N ALA A 12 -5.17 1.61 14.21
CA ALA A 12 -4.49 2.83 13.78
C ALA A 12 -3.11 2.98 14.44
N GLU A 13 -3.01 2.80 15.75
CA GLU A 13 -1.72 2.88 16.46
C GLU A 13 -0.78 1.73 16.09
N ALA A 14 -1.33 0.52 15.85
CA ALA A 14 -0.52 -0.59 15.37
C ALA A 14 0.04 -0.32 13.97
N GLU A 15 -0.72 0.36 13.10
CA GLU A 15 -0.25 0.76 11.76
C GLU A 15 0.92 1.75 11.87
N VAL A 16 0.80 2.76 12.73
CA VAL A 16 1.89 3.71 13.01
C VAL A 16 3.14 2.98 13.51
N LEU A 17 2.99 2.07 14.48
CA LEU A 17 4.10 1.30 15.05
C LEU A 17 4.79 0.40 14.01
N ILE A 18 4.03 -0.31 13.18
CA ILE A 18 4.57 -1.16 12.11
C ILE A 18 5.35 -0.30 11.10
N ARG A 19 4.80 0.85 10.70
CA ARG A 19 5.40 1.72 9.68
C ARG A 19 6.62 2.51 10.17
N THR A 20 6.85 2.57 11.48
CA THR A 20 7.98 3.30 12.10
C THR A 20 9.04 2.38 12.69
N ARG A 21 8.65 1.24 13.25
CA ARG A 21 9.55 0.33 13.97
C ARG A 21 9.64 -1.08 13.35
N GLY A 22 8.71 -1.45 12.49
CA GLY A 22 8.55 -2.81 11.99
C GLY A 22 7.65 -3.67 12.89
N TYR A 23 7.12 -4.76 12.32
CA TYR A 23 6.21 -5.66 13.02
C TYR A 23 6.88 -6.29 14.23
N ALA A 24 8.11 -6.79 14.11
CA ALA A 24 8.78 -7.49 15.21
C ALA A 24 9.01 -6.60 16.44
N ALA A 25 9.29 -5.31 16.23
CA ALA A 25 9.82 -4.41 17.25
C ALA A 25 8.79 -3.83 18.24
N PHE A 26 7.49 -3.81 17.91
CA PHE A 26 6.48 -3.27 18.83
C PHE A 26 5.84 -4.33 19.74
N SER A 27 5.29 -3.93 20.88
CA SER A 27 4.63 -4.80 21.84
C SER A 27 3.23 -4.30 22.19
N TYR A 28 2.45 -5.13 22.89
CA TYR A 28 1.18 -4.67 23.46
C TYR A 28 1.38 -3.64 24.58
N ALA A 29 2.58 -3.54 25.17
CA ALA A 29 2.87 -2.46 26.12
C ALA A 29 2.95 -1.11 25.39
N ASP A 30 3.62 -1.06 24.23
CA ASP A 30 3.66 0.16 23.40
C ASP A 30 2.25 0.61 22.98
N LEU A 31 1.38 -0.32 22.59
CA LEU A 31 -0.01 -0.04 22.25
C LEU A 31 -0.84 0.42 23.46
N SER A 32 -0.62 -0.21 24.61
CA SER A 32 -1.30 0.12 25.87
C SER A 32 -0.99 1.57 26.27
N GLU A 33 0.27 1.98 26.15
CA GLU A 33 0.72 3.35 26.42
C GLU A 33 0.12 4.36 25.42
N ARG A 34 0.17 4.06 24.12
CA ARG A 34 -0.33 4.96 23.06
C ARG A 34 -1.84 5.16 23.09
N VAL A 35 -2.60 4.09 23.32
CA VAL A 35 -4.07 4.13 23.33
C VAL A 35 -4.63 4.50 24.70
N GLY A 36 -3.81 4.43 25.77
CA GLY A 36 -4.24 4.75 27.14
C GLY A 36 -5.16 3.69 27.76
N ILE A 37 -5.03 2.42 27.34
CA ILE A 37 -5.84 1.29 27.84
C ILE A 37 -4.96 0.21 28.43
N ARG A 38 -5.53 -0.67 29.27
CA ARG A 38 -4.78 -1.78 29.87
C ARG A 38 -4.48 -2.87 28.83
N LYS A 39 -3.32 -3.53 28.94
CA LYS A 39 -2.94 -4.70 28.11
C LYS A 39 -4.01 -5.79 28.07
N ALA A 40 -4.71 -6.05 29.18
CA ALA A 40 -5.80 -7.02 29.23
C ALA A 40 -6.97 -6.66 28.27
N SER A 41 -7.28 -5.37 28.11
CA SER A 41 -8.28 -4.89 27.16
C SER A 41 -7.84 -5.12 25.71
N ILE A 42 -6.54 -5.01 25.42
CA ILE A 42 -6.00 -5.34 24.09
C ILE A 42 -6.20 -6.81 23.79
N HIS A 43 -5.86 -7.71 24.73
CA HIS A 43 -6.05 -9.15 24.55
C HIS A 43 -7.51 -9.56 24.34
N HIS A 44 -8.46 -8.80 24.90
CA HIS A 44 -9.89 -9.01 24.65
C HIS A 44 -10.26 -8.76 23.17
N HIS A 45 -9.67 -7.75 22.52
CA HIS A 45 -9.92 -7.45 21.11
C HIS A 45 -9.06 -8.30 20.16
N PHE A 46 -7.82 -8.53 20.54
CA PHE A 46 -6.82 -9.23 19.75
C PHE A 46 -6.06 -10.19 20.66
N PRO A 47 -6.43 -11.49 20.70
CA PRO A 47 -5.80 -12.46 21.58
C PRO A 47 -4.29 -12.56 21.39
N THR A 48 -3.82 -12.41 20.15
CA THR A 48 -2.40 -12.44 19.77
C THR A 48 -2.02 -11.28 18.85
N LYS A 49 -0.73 -10.91 18.86
CA LYS A 49 -0.17 -9.90 17.96
C LYS A 49 -0.30 -10.28 16.48
N GLU A 50 -0.31 -11.57 16.17
CA GLU A 50 -0.60 -12.07 14.82
C GLU A 50 -2.05 -11.75 14.41
N VAL A 51 -3.03 -11.98 15.28
CA VAL A 51 -4.44 -11.64 15.00
C VAL A 51 -4.62 -10.13 14.80
N LEU A 52 -3.93 -9.30 15.60
CA LEU A 52 -3.89 -7.85 15.41
C LEU A 52 -3.29 -7.47 14.05
N GLY A 53 -2.12 -8.01 13.72
CA GLY A 53 -1.42 -7.72 12.47
C GLY A 53 -2.21 -8.16 11.24
N ALA A 54 -2.81 -9.35 11.28
CA ALA A 54 -3.68 -9.85 10.22
C ALA A 54 -4.92 -8.95 10.03
N ALA A 55 -5.58 -8.56 11.11
CA ALA A 55 -6.75 -7.66 11.06
C ALA A 55 -6.40 -6.27 10.53
N LEU A 56 -5.20 -5.76 10.85
CA LEU A 56 -4.69 -4.51 10.32
C LEU A 56 -4.48 -4.58 8.81
N ILE A 57 -3.82 -5.63 8.32
CA ILE A 57 -3.60 -5.81 6.88
C ILE A 57 -4.96 -5.92 6.18
N ASP A 58 -5.91 -6.66 6.72
CA ASP A 58 -7.26 -6.78 6.14
C ASP A 58 -8.01 -5.47 6.07
N ALA A 59 -7.97 -4.69 7.15
CA ALA A 59 -8.60 -3.37 7.19
C ALA A 59 -7.95 -2.43 6.16
N TYR A 60 -6.63 -2.51 5.98
CA TYR A 60 -5.92 -1.73 4.97
C TYR A 60 -6.28 -2.17 3.55
N LEU A 61 -6.29 -3.48 3.28
CA LEU A 61 -6.67 -4.05 1.99
C LEU A 61 -8.08 -3.64 1.57
N ALA A 62 -9.04 -3.69 2.49
CA ALA A 62 -10.42 -3.29 2.20
C ALA A 62 -10.53 -1.80 1.81
N ARG A 63 -9.77 -0.91 2.49
CA ARG A 63 -9.72 0.51 2.12
C ARG A 63 -9.09 0.69 0.74
N PHE A 64 -7.99 0.00 0.49
CA PHE A 64 -7.25 0.09 -0.76
C PHE A 64 -8.08 -0.40 -1.96
N GLU A 65 -8.79 -1.53 -1.83
CA GLU A 65 -9.69 -2.05 -2.87
C GLU A 65 -10.80 -1.04 -3.23
N LEU A 66 -11.39 -0.37 -2.22
CA LEU A 66 -12.40 0.68 -2.44
C LEU A 66 -11.81 1.91 -3.15
N GLU A 67 -10.59 2.30 -2.81
CA GLU A 67 -9.90 3.42 -3.47
C GLU A 67 -9.58 3.09 -4.93
N LEU A 68 -9.12 1.87 -5.23
CA LEU A 68 -8.89 1.39 -6.60
C LEU A 68 -10.18 1.37 -7.42
N GLN A 69 -11.26 0.85 -6.86
CA GLN A 69 -12.58 0.88 -7.51
C GLN A 69 -12.99 2.31 -7.84
N SER A 70 -12.86 3.23 -6.88
CA SER A 70 -13.20 4.63 -7.08
C SER A 70 -12.37 5.30 -8.18
N LEU A 71 -11.08 4.95 -8.31
CA LEU A 71 -10.23 5.44 -9.39
C LEU A 71 -10.68 4.91 -10.76
N SER A 72 -11.06 3.64 -10.84
CA SER A 72 -11.56 3.03 -12.07
C SER A 72 -12.84 3.72 -12.57
N GLU A 73 -13.73 4.12 -11.67
CA GLU A 73 -15.03 4.75 -11.99
C GLU A 73 -14.91 6.25 -12.36
N LYS A 74 -14.03 7.02 -11.69
CA LYS A 74 -14.00 8.49 -11.78
C LYS A 74 -13.20 9.05 -12.95
N ARG A 75 -12.41 8.23 -13.64
CA ARG A 75 -11.39 8.68 -14.59
C ARG A 75 -11.62 8.10 -15.98
N ALA A 76 -11.51 8.96 -16.99
CA ALA A 76 -11.86 8.61 -18.37
C ALA A 76 -10.78 7.78 -19.08
N SER A 77 -9.49 8.13 -18.93
CA SER A 77 -8.40 7.47 -19.67
C SER A 77 -7.54 6.58 -18.77
N ALA A 78 -6.97 5.51 -19.33
CA ALA A 78 -6.06 4.61 -18.63
C ALA A 78 -4.87 5.39 -18.06
N LYS A 79 -4.29 6.31 -18.85
CA LYS A 79 -3.19 7.17 -18.39
C LYS A 79 -3.57 8.01 -17.15
N SER A 80 -4.79 8.55 -17.10
CA SER A 80 -5.25 9.35 -15.95
C SER A 80 -5.50 8.50 -14.70
N LYS A 81 -5.97 7.26 -14.87
CA LYS A 81 -6.11 6.27 -13.79
C LYS A 81 -4.75 5.92 -13.20
N LEU A 82 -3.77 5.59 -14.04
CA LEU A 82 -2.39 5.26 -13.62
C LEU A 82 -1.69 6.42 -12.91
N LEU A 83 -1.86 7.66 -13.39
CA LEU A 83 -1.31 8.84 -12.72
C LEU A 83 -1.95 9.06 -11.35
N SER A 84 -3.28 8.91 -11.23
CA SER A 84 -3.96 9.07 -9.94
C SER A 84 -3.58 7.95 -8.96
N TYR A 85 -3.37 6.73 -9.46
CA TYR A 85 -2.88 5.61 -8.66
C TYR A 85 -1.50 5.89 -8.03
N SER A 86 -0.64 6.67 -8.70
CA SER A 86 0.66 7.05 -8.12
C SER A 86 0.55 7.90 -6.84
N ASP A 87 -0.60 8.51 -6.57
CA ASP A 87 -0.78 9.35 -5.39
C ASP A 87 -0.83 8.51 -4.08
N PHE A 88 -1.22 7.22 -4.16
CA PHE A 88 -1.17 6.29 -3.01
C PHE A 88 0.24 6.16 -2.42
N PHE A 89 1.25 6.28 -3.28
CA PHE A 89 2.66 6.12 -2.95
C PHE A 89 3.24 7.36 -2.27
N SER A 90 2.53 8.50 -2.34
CA SER A 90 2.94 9.78 -1.75
C SER A 90 2.32 10.02 -0.37
N GLY A 91 1.19 9.38 -0.05
CA GLY A 91 0.40 9.66 1.16
C GLY A 91 1.18 9.45 2.46
N GLY A 92 1.91 8.33 2.57
CA GLY A 92 2.60 7.96 3.80
C GLY A 92 3.69 8.93 4.26
N LEU A 93 4.36 9.58 3.32
CA LEU A 93 5.44 10.52 3.61
C LEU A 93 4.96 11.79 4.33
N ARG A 94 3.73 12.24 4.05
CA ARG A 94 3.19 13.47 4.67
C ARG A 94 3.11 13.33 6.20
N ASP A 95 2.94 12.10 6.67
CA ASP A 95 2.85 11.77 8.10
C ASP A 95 4.19 11.25 8.66
N GLY A 96 5.28 11.30 7.87
CA GLY A 96 6.60 10.79 8.26
C GLY A 96 6.67 9.25 8.35
N LEU A 97 5.71 8.55 7.75
CA LEU A 97 5.58 7.10 7.85
C LEU A 97 6.06 6.43 6.55
N MET A 98 6.79 5.32 6.69
CA MET A 98 7.11 4.48 5.52
C MET A 98 5.81 3.96 4.89
N PRO A 99 5.69 3.80 3.56
CA PRO A 99 4.52 3.15 2.97
C PRO A 99 4.27 1.79 3.61
N LEU A 100 3.01 1.45 3.92
CA LEU A 100 2.71 0.19 4.61
C LEU A 100 3.16 -1.04 3.79
N CYS A 101 3.04 -0.98 2.46
CA CYS A 101 3.62 -1.98 1.55
C CYS A 101 5.12 -2.17 1.78
N GLY A 102 5.89 -1.08 1.83
CA GLY A 102 7.32 -1.11 2.09
C GLY A 102 7.64 -1.68 3.47
N ALA A 103 6.91 -1.27 4.50
CA ALA A 103 7.09 -1.76 5.87
C ALA A 103 6.84 -3.26 6.01
N LEU A 104 5.75 -3.75 5.44
CA LEU A 104 5.41 -5.18 5.50
C LEU A 104 6.31 -6.02 4.58
N ALA A 105 6.73 -5.49 3.43
CA ALA A 105 7.64 -6.18 2.52
C ALA A 105 9.04 -6.33 3.12
N ALA A 106 9.56 -5.29 3.79
CA ALA A 106 10.85 -5.34 4.48
C ALA A 106 10.89 -6.44 5.56
N ASP A 107 9.76 -6.65 6.25
CA ASP A 107 9.62 -7.67 7.30
C ASP A 107 9.12 -9.03 6.79
N ALA A 108 8.83 -9.17 5.49
CA ALA A 108 8.01 -10.27 4.97
C ALA A 108 8.48 -11.68 5.40
N ALA A 109 9.79 -11.93 5.42
CA ALA A 109 10.35 -13.21 5.83
C ALA A 109 10.19 -13.51 7.34
N GLN A 110 10.00 -12.49 8.17
CA GLN A 110 9.87 -12.57 9.63
C GLN A 110 8.42 -12.46 10.10
N LEU A 111 7.49 -12.15 9.20
CA LEU A 111 6.06 -12.12 9.52
C LEU A 111 5.52 -13.54 9.75
N PRO A 112 4.50 -13.71 10.61
CA PRO A 112 3.75 -14.97 10.71
C PRO A 112 3.16 -15.40 9.36
N PRO A 113 3.01 -16.71 9.07
CA PRO A 113 2.52 -17.21 7.78
C PRO A 113 1.17 -16.60 7.34
N SER A 114 0.26 -16.37 8.28
CA SER A 114 -1.04 -15.76 7.99
C SER A 114 -0.90 -14.33 7.45
N MET A 115 0.08 -13.57 7.96
CA MET A 115 0.38 -12.22 7.50
C MET A 115 1.13 -12.23 6.17
N GLN A 116 2.07 -13.16 5.98
CA GLN A 116 2.78 -13.31 4.70
C GLN A 116 1.82 -13.53 3.53
N ALA A 117 0.81 -14.40 3.72
CA ALA A 117 -0.21 -14.64 2.71
C ALA A 117 -0.99 -13.37 2.34
N ARG A 118 -1.28 -12.51 3.33
CA ARG A 118 -1.98 -11.23 3.10
C ARG A 118 -1.11 -10.18 2.44
N VAL A 119 0.18 -10.12 2.77
CA VAL A 119 1.15 -9.28 2.05
C VAL A 119 1.22 -9.72 0.60
N LYS A 120 1.29 -11.02 0.30
CA LYS A 120 1.23 -11.53 -1.08
C LYS A 120 -0.07 -11.13 -1.78
N LYS A 121 -1.22 -11.28 -1.11
CA LYS A 121 -2.52 -10.84 -1.64
C LYS A 121 -2.50 -9.34 -1.98
N PHE A 122 -1.92 -8.52 -1.11
CA PHE A 122 -1.80 -7.08 -1.33
C PHE A 122 -1.07 -6.74 -2.63
N PHE A 123 0.11 -7.32 -2.86
CA PHE A 123 0.87 -7.09 -4.09
C PHE A 123 0.14 -7.61 -5.33
N ASN A 124 -0.59 -8.73 -5.21
CA ASN A 124 -1.40 -9.22 -6.33
C ASN A 124 -2.54 -8.25 -6.68
N ILE A 125 -3.25 -7.67 -5.69
CA ILE A 125 -4.31 -6.67 -5.95
C ILE A 125 -3.75 -5.48 -6.75
N HIS A 126 -2.56 -4.98 -6.38
CA HIS A 126 -1.89 -3.93 -7.16
C HIS A 126 -1.65 -4.35 -8.61
N LEU A 127 -1.06 -5.53 -8.81
CA LEU A 127 -0.68 -6.00 -10.14
C LEU A 127 -1.90 -6.30 -11.01
N ASP A 128 -2.94 -6.90 -10.46
CA ASP A 128 -4.15 -7.28 -11.17
C ASP A 128 -4.92 -6.03 -11.61
N TRP A 129 -5.06 -5.02 -10.73
CA TRP A 129 -5.68 -3.75 -11.11
C TRP A 129 -4.86 -3.00 -12.16
N LEU A 130 -3.53 -2.94 -12.02
CA LEU A 130 -2.67 -2.28 -12.99
C LEU A 130 -2.72 -2.97 -14.35
N GLU A 131 -2.72 -4.29 -14.40
CA GLU A 131 -2.88 -5.07 -15.62
C GLU A 131 -4.20 -4.76 -16.32
N GLU A 132 -5.31 -4.75 -15.58
CA GLU A 132 -6.64 -4.42 -16.11
C GLU A 132 -6.66 -3.00 -16.73
N ILE A 133 -6.09 -2.00 -16.05
CA ILE A 133 -6.03 -0.63 -16.59
C ILE A 133 -5.15 -0.54 -17.83
N LEU A 134 -4.06 -1.30 -17.89
CA LEU A 134 -3.17 -1.34 -19.05
C LEU A 134 -3.85 -2.02 -20.25
N GLU A 135 -4.63 -3.07 -20.03
CA GLU A 135 -5.44 -3.74 -21.07
C GLU A 135 -6.49 -2.79 -21.63
N GLN A 136 -7.23 -2.08 -20.77
CA GLN A 136 -8.19 -1.05 -21.20
C GLN A 136 -7.52 0.03 -22.06
N GLY A 137 -6.32 0.48 -21.68
CA GLY A 137 -5.58 1.47 -22.45
C GLY A 137 -5.07 0.93 -23.79
N LEU A 138 -4.77 -0.37 -23.89
CA LEU A 138 -4.42 -1.00 -25.18
C LEU A 138 -5.63 -1.05 -26.11
N GLU A 139 -6.79 -1.46 -25.60
CA GLU A 139 -8.04 -1.48 -26.38
C GLU A 139 -8.45 -0.08 -26.85
N ALA A 140 -8.19 0.95 -26.05
CA ALA A 140 -8.45 2.35 -26.38
C ALA A 140 -7.38 3.00 -27.27
N GLY A 141 -6.28 2.30 -27.60
CA GLY A 141 -5.17 2.85 -28.39
C GLY A 141 -4.34 3.93 -27.65
N GLU A 142 -4.37 3.95 -26.31
CA GLU A 142 -3.56 4.88 -25.50
C GLU A 142 -2.09 4.44 -25.37
N PHE A 143 -1.79 3.17 -25.61
CA PHE A 143 -0.47 2.56 -25.45
C PHE A 143 -0.02 1.83 -26.71
N ARG A 144 1.27 1.50 -26.79
CA ARG A 144 1.85 0.76 -27.93
C ARG A 144 1.31 -0.68 -28.05
N ASP A 145 1.04 -1.13 -29.27
CA ASP A 145 0.43 -2.44 -29.55
C ASP A 145 1.17 -3.66 -28.99
N ASN A 146 2.50 -3.57 -28.80
CA ASN A 146 3.33 -4.67 -28.32
C ASN A 146 3.55 -4.66 -26.79
N LEU A 147 2.83 -3.81 -26.05
CA LEU A 147 2.88 -3.77 -24.60
C LEU A 147 2.46 -5.13 -24.01
N LYS A 148 3.14 -5.58 -22.97
CA LYS A 148 2.75 -6.77 -22.19
C LYS A 148 2.20 -6.30 -20.85
N ALA A 149 0.87 -6.23 -20.72
CA ALA A 149 0.18 -5.62 -19.57
C ALA A 149 0.75 -6.08 -18.22
N ARG A 150 0.82 -7.39 -17.93
CA ARG A 150 1.42 -7.91 -16.69
C ARG A 150 2.85 -7.43 -16.41
N ARG A 151 3.70 -7.46 -17.43
CA ARG A 151 5.11 -7.07 -17.28
C ARG A 151 5.22 -5.57 -17.01
N SER A 152 4.44 -4.77 -17.74
CA SER A 152 4.35 -3.33 -17.55
C SER A 152 3.76 -2.95 -16.19
N ALA A 153 2.74 -3.67 -15.72
CA ALA A 153 2.19 -3.52 -14.37
C ALA A 153 3.25 -3.78 -13.30
N THR A 154 4.04 -4.85 -13.47
CA THR A 154 5.16 -5.17 -12.57
C THR A 154 6.20 -4.05 -12.54
N VAL A 155 6.64 -3.57 -13.71
CA VAL A 155 7.60 -2.46 -13.81
C VAL A 155 7.05 -1.19 -13.16
N LEU A 156 5.78 -0.83 -13.42
CA LEU A 156 5.17 0.37 -12.86
C LEU A 156 5.06 0.29 -11.34
N LEU A 157 4.62 -0.85 -10.80
CA LEU A 157 4.59 -1.09 -9.36
C LEU A 157 6.00 -1.01 -8.75
N SER A 158 6.99 -1.65 -9.36
CA SER A 158 8.39 -1.59 -8.89
C SER A 158 8.93 -0.16 -8.90
N THR A 159 8.66 0.62 -9.95
CA THR A 159 9.07 2.02 -10.04
C THR A 159 8.44 2.86 -8.93
N LEU A 160 7.14 2.70 -8.68
CA LEU A 160 6.44 3.46 -7.64
C LEU A 160 6.90 3.07 -6.22
N GLN A 161 7.10 1.78 -5.95
CA GLN A 161 7.66 1.30 -4.68
C GLN A 161 9.07 1.86 -4.45
N GLY A 162 9.94 1.80 -5.47
CA GLY A 162 11.29 2.35 -5.42
C GLY A 162 11.27 3.87 -5.24
N ALA A 163 10.42 4.58 -5.97
CA ALA A 163 10.27 6.03 -5.86
C ALA A 163 9.78 6.44 -4.46
N SER A 164 8.83 5.71 -3.86
CA SER A 164 8.42 5.96 -2.47
C SER A 164 9.54 5.72 -1.46
N LEU A 165 10.38 4.70 -1.68
CA LEU A 165 11.51 4.43 -0.80
C LEU A 165 12.58 5.53 -0.90
N VAL A 166 12.90 5.97 -2.12
CA VAL A 166 13.80 7.10 -2.36
C VAL A 166 13.23 8.37 -1.75
N ALA A 167 11.94 8.64 -1.98
CA ALA A 167 11.24 9.77 -1.38
C ALA A 167 11.34 9.74 0.15
N TRP A 168 11.10 8.58 0.76
CA TRP A 168 11.18 8.40 2.21
C TRP A 168 12.58 8.69 2.74
N ALA A 169 13.62 8.19 2.06
CA ALA A 169 15.02 8.45 2.42
C ALA A 169 15.41 9.93 2.29
N LEU A 170 14.91 10.60 1.24
CA LEU A 170 15.15 12.03 0.98
C LEU A 170 14.23 12.96 1.78
N LYS A 171 13.17 12.42 2.40
CA LYS A 171 12.05 13.17 2.98
C LYS A 171 11.39 14.13 1.97
N ASP A 172 11.34 13.72 0.71
CA ASP A 172 10.84 14.53 -0.39
C ASP A 172 9.82 13.74 -1.24
N PRO A 173 8.50 13.95 -1.06
CA PRO A 173 7.49 13.27 -1.87
C PRO A 173 7.44 13.76 -3.32
N SER A 174 8.10 14.88 -3.65
CA SER A 174 8.03 15.46 -5.00
C SER A 174 8.68 14.57 -6.06
N VAL A 175 9.52 13.62 -5.66
CA VAL A 175 10.21 12.69 -6.58
C VAL A 175 9.31 11.56 -7.11
N ILE A 176 8.18 11.28 -6.45
CA ILE A 176 7.32 10.13 -6.79
C ILE A 176 6.59 10.37 -8.12
N ARG A 177 5.92 11.52 -8.22
CA ARG A 177 5.07 11.83 -9.39
C ARG A 177 5.87 11.95 -10.70
N PRO A 178 7.09 12.54 -10.75
CA PRO A 178 7.94 12.49 -11.93
C PRO A 178 8.31 11.07 -12.36
N ALA A 179 8.71 10.20 -11.42
CA ALA A 179 9.04 8.81 -11.72
C ALA A 179 7.81 8.05 -12.29
N ALA A 180 6.63 8.27 -11.68
CA ALA A 180 5.37 7.72 -12.18
C ALA A 180 5.07 8.19 -13.60
N LYS A 181 5.15 9.51 -13.84
CA LYS A 181 4.88 10.10 -15.15
C LYS A 181 5.82 9.55 -16.22
N GLN A 182 7.11 9.47 -15.94
CA GLN A 182 8.10 8.94 -16.88
C GLN A 182 7.83 7.47 -17.22
N ALA A 183 7.53 6.64 -16.21
CA ALA A 183 7.17 5.25 -16.43
C ALA A 183 5.89 5.11 -17.26
N ILE A 184 4.86 5.92 -17.00
CA ILE A 184 3.60 5.90 -17.76
C ILE A 184 3.79 6.40 -19.19
N ASP A 185 4.57 7.47 -19.41
CA ASP A 185 4.85 7.99 -20.75
C ASP A 185 5.61 6.95 -21.59
N SER A 186 6.48 6.13 -20.96
CA SER A 186 7.19 5.04 -21.63
C SER A 186 6.30 3.89 -22.16
N LEU A 187 5.03 3.87 -21.74
CA LEU A 187 4.04 2.92 -22.23
C LEU A 187 3.51 3.32 -23.61
N ALA A 188 3.53 4.61 -23.92
CA ALA A 188 3.10 5.15 -25.21
C ALA A 188 4.26 5.26 -26.21
N PHE A 189 5.47 5.59 -25.73
CA PHE A 189 6.68 5.74 -26.55
C PHE A 189 7.87 5.02 -25.89
N PRO A 190 8.84 4.46 -26.63
CA PRO A 190 10.07 3.96 -26.03
C PRO A 190 10.77 5.07 -25.22
N LEU A 191 11.52 4.71 -24.18
CA LEU A 191 12.47 5.65 -23.57
C LEU A 191 13.63 5.82 -24.56
N ASP A 192 13.88 7.06 -24.97
CA ASP A 192 15.08 7.46 -25.73
C ASP A 192 16.35 7.27 -24.89
#